data_AF-A0A948ZTB1-F1
#
_entry.id   AF-A0A948ZTB1-F1
#
_cell.length_a   1.000
_cell.length_b   1.000
_cell.length_c   1.000
_cell.angle_alpha   90.00
_cell.angle_beta   90.00
_cell.angle_gamma   90.00
#
_symmetry.space_group_name_H-M   'P 1'
#
loop_
_entity.id
_entity.type
_entity.pdbx_description
1 polymer ?
#
loop_
_entity_poly.entity_id
_entity_poly.type
_entity_poly.pdbx_seq_one_letter_code
_entity_poly.pdbx_strand_id
1 'polypeptide(L)'
;MAIVFISPKEKQKVFILGIAGLFVLFVIVISLIVFLAKPKEIPAELVFKAPKIRINFDVLISNEIRNLEFFPEMEKEFNYTARTESGQEKSGNISAPSSEKAIEILTALNLSNITLEEIKIGRTNPFSPYYEIKPSSSKTKK
;
A
#
# COMPACT_ATOMS: atom_id res chain seq x y z
N MET A 1 55.68 52.27 36.30
CA MET A 1 55.65 52.31 34.83
C MET A 1 54.63 51.29 34.34
N ALA A 2 53.55 51.73 33.71
CA ALA A 2 52.55 50.82 33.14
C ALA A 2 52.88 50.60 31.66
N ILE A 3 53.13 49.35 31.27
CA ILE A 3 53.32 48.98 29.86
C ILE A 3 51.93 48.72 29.28
N VAL A 4 51.46 49.65 28.45
CA VAL A 4 50.17 49.54 27.76
C VAL A 4 50.37 48.61 26.56
N PHE A 5 49.85 47.38 26.64
CA PHE A 5 49.82 46.45 25.52
C PHE A 5 48.77 46.90 24.51
N ILE A 6 49.20 47.61 23.45
CA ILE A 6 48.34 47.91 22.30
C ILE A 6 48.26 46.65 21.44
N SER A 7 47.12 45.96 21.53
CA SER A 7 46.80 44.81 20.68
C SER A 7 46.80 45.22 19.20
N PRO A 8 47.53 44.54 18.30
CA PRO A 8 47.61 44.89 16.88
C PRO A 8 46.37 44.36 16.13
N LYS A 9 45.18 44.80 16.58
CA LYS A 9 43.87 44.31 16.10
C LYS A 9 43.71 44.43 14.59
N GLU A 10 44.31 45.43 13.97
CA GLU A 10 44.22 45.65 12.52
C GLU A 10 45.05 44.63 11.72
N LYS A 11 46.29 44.37 12.13
CA LYS A 11 47.16 43.38 11.46
C LYS A 11 46.61 41.96 11.61
N GLN A 12 46.00 41.65 12.76
CA GLN A 12 45.31 40.39 13.00
C GLN A 12 44.07 40.22 12.12
N LYS A 13 43.27 41.28 11.92
CA LYS A 13 42.11 41.25 11.02
C LYS A 13 42.51 40.98 9.58
N VAL A 14 43.56 41.63 9.07
CA VAL A 14 44.07 41.42 7.71
C VAL A 14 44.58 39.98 7.54
N PHE A 15 45.27 39.44 8.53
CA PHE A 15 45.75 38.06 8.52
C PHE A 15 44.59 37.04 8.51
N ILE A 16 43.58 37.24 9.36
CA ILE A 16 42.38 36.39 9.40
C ILE A 16 41.60 36.49 8.09
N LEU A 17 41.45 37.70 7.54
CA LEU A 17 40.77 37.90 6.25
C LEU A 17 41.51 37.21 5.11
N GLY A 18 42.84 37.26 5.11
CA GLY A 18 43.68 36.56 4.13
C GLY A 18 43.51 35.04 4.20
N ILE A 19 43.52 34.47 5.41
CA ILE A 19 43.28 33.02 5.61
C ILE A 19 41.87 32.63 5.20
N ALA A 20 40.86 33.41 5.61
CA ALA A 20 39.48 33.17 5.25
C ALA A 20 39.29 33.21 3.73
N GLY A 21 39.89 34.19 3.04
CA GLY A 21 39.87 34.27 1.58
C GLY A 21 40.54 33.07 0.92
N LEU A 22 41.69 32.63 1.42
CA LEU A 22 42.38 31.44 0.92
C LEU A 22 41.53 30.18 1.10
N PHE A 23 40.86 30.04 2.23
CA PHE A 23 40.00 28.89 2.52
C PHE A 23 38.77 28.86 1.60
N VAL A 24 38.14 30.02 1.38
CA VAL A 24 37.02 30.15 0.43
C VAL A 24 37.48 29.80 -0.99
N LEU A 25 38.63 30.29 -1.42
CA LEU A 25 39.20 29.97 -2.73
C LEU A 25 39.45 28.46 -2.88
N PHE A 26 40.01 27.83 -1.84
CA PHE A 26 40.26 26.39 -1.82
C PHE A 26 38.97 25.56 -1.97
N VAL A 27 37.91 25.94 -1.25
CA VAL A 27 36.60 25.26 -1.35
C VAL A 27 36.01 25.42 -2.76
N ILE A 28 36.10 26.61 -3.36
CA ILE A 28 35.64 26.86 -4.73
C ILE A 28 36.39 25.96 -5.72
N VAL A 29 37.72 25.86 -5.61
CA VAL A 29 38.54 25.04 -6.50
C VAL A 29 38.17 23.56 -6.38
N ILE A 30 38.03 23.02 -5.16
CA ILE A 30 37.62 21.63 -4.96
C ILE A 30 36.23 21.38 -5.53
N SER A 31 35.28 22.27 -5.26
CA SER A 31 33.92 22.16 -5.79
C SER A 31 33.92 22.10 -7.31
N LEU A 32 34.73 22.95 -7.96
CA LEU A 32 34.87 22.95 -9.41
C LEU A 32 35.48 21.63 -9.93
N ILE A 33 36.52 21.12 -9.27
CA ILE A 33 37.15 19.85 -9.63
C ILE A 33 36.15 18.70 -9.54
N VAL A 34 35.35 18.64 -8.47
CA VAL A 34 34.33 17.62 -8.28
C VAL A 34 33.20 17.76 -9.30
N PHE A 35 32.77 18.99 -9.59
CA PHE A 35 31.73 19.25 -10.58
C PHE A 35 32.17 18.88 -12.00
N LEU A 36 33.45 19.09 -12.34
CA LEU A 36 34.01 18.73 -13.66
C LEU A 36 34.45 17.26 -13.75
N ALA A 37 34.55 16.55 -12.63
CA ALA A 37 34.92 15.15 -12.62
C ALA A 37 33.81 14.31 -13.25
N LYS A 38 34.06 13.77 -14.45
CA LYS A 38 33.15 12.82 -15.08
C LYS A 38 33.05 11.55 -14.22
N PRO A 39 31.85 10.98 -14.02
CA PRO A 39 31.71 9.71 -13.34
C PRO A 39 32.49 8.63 -14.10
N LYS A 40 33.21 7.80 -13.37
CA LYS A 40 33.93 6.66 -13.95
C LYS A 40 32.92 5.73 -14.62
N GLU A 41 33.15 5.38 -15.87
CA GLU A 41 32.33 4.41 -16.58
C GLU A 41 32.45 3.05 -15.88
N ILE A 42 31.34 2.59 -15.29
CA ILE A 42 31.23 1.27 -14.70
C ILE A 42 30.85 0.32 -15.84
N PRO A 43 31.56 -0.81 -16.03
CA PRO A 43 31.15 -1.78 -17.05
C PRO A 43 29.73 -2.28 -16.76
N ALA A 44 28.86 -2.22 -17.76
CA ALA A 44 27.43 -2.50 -17.66
C ALA A 44 27.12 -3.92 -17.12
N GLU A 45 28.09 -4.83 -17.14
CA GLU A 45 28.00 -6.19 -16.59
C GLU A 45 27.76 -6.24 -15.07
N LEU A 46 28.08 -5.16 -14.34
CA LEU A 46 27.90 -5.09 -12.88
C LEU A 46 26.51 -4.58 -12.45
N VAL A 47 25.75 -3.90 -13.32
CA VAL A 47 24.53 -3.19 -12.92
C VAL A 47 23.25 -3.96 -13.28
N PHE A 48 23.32 -4.92 -14.21
CA PHE A 48 22.18 -5.76 -14.57
C PHE A 48 22.59 -7.22 -14.80
N LYS A 49 22.93 -7.95 -13.73
CA LYS A 49 22.72 -9.40 -13.72
C LYS A 49 21.22 -9.65 -13.60
N ALA A 50 20.46 -9.35 -14.66
CA ALA A 50 19.06 -9.73 -14.72
C ALA A 50 19.00 -11.23 -14.42
N PRO A 51 18.22 -11.68 -13.43
CA PRO A 51 18.10 -13.10 -13.16
C PRO A 51 17.65 -13.77 -14.45
N LYS A 52 18.35 -14.83 -14.85
CA LYS A 52 17.95 -15.63 -16.01
C LYS A 52 16.71 -16.42 -15.60
N ILE A 53 15.55 -15.78 -15.67
CA ILE A 53 14.25 -16.40 -15.36
C ILE A 53 14.00 -17.43 -16.46
N ARG A 54 14.17 -18.70 -16.12
CA ARG A 54 13.72 -19.82 -16.97
C ARG A 54 12.31 -20.17 -16.53
N ILE A 55 11.31 -19.69 -17.26
CA ILE A 55 9.92 -20.08 -17.03
C ILE A 55 9.76 -21.49 -17.61
N ASN A 56 9.46 -22.46 -16.75
CA ASN A 56 9.16 -23.81 -17.18
C ASN A 56 7.67 -23.90 -17.53
N PHE A 57 7.36 -23.93 -18.82
CA PHE A 57 5.99 -24.08 -19.33
C PHE A 57 5.51 -25.54 -19.35
N ASP A 58 6.39 -26.52 -19.09
CA ASP A 58 6.01 -27.93 -19.03
C ASP A 58 5.01 -28.20 -17.90
N VAL A 59 5.05 -27.37 -16.85
CA VAL A 59 4.08 -27.42 -15.75
C VAL A 59 2.65 -27.19 -16.25
N LEU A 60 2.43 -26.32 -17.24
CA LEU A 60 1.09 -26.09 -17.81
C LEU A 60 0.54 -27.28 -18.58
N ILE A 61 1.42 -28.17 -19.05
CA ILE A 61 1.07 -29.37 -19.81
C ILE A 61 0.99 -30.60 -18.89
N SER A 62 1.44 -30.45 -17.63
CA SER A 62 1.47 -31.51 -16.64
C SER A 62 0.09 -32.13 -16.41
N ASN A 63 0.08 -33.43 -16.11
CA ASN A 63 -1.16 -34.17 -15.85
C ASN A 63 -1.87 -33.62 -14.61
N GLU A 64 -1.10 -33.04 -13.69
CA GLU A 64 -1.55 -32.37 -12.48
C GLU A 64 -2.41 -31.15 -12.79
N ILE A 65 -2.06 -30.35 -13.80
CA ILE A 65 -2.86 -29.19 -14.22
C ILE A 65 -4.04 -29.59 -15.10
N ARG A 66 -3.90 -30.62 -15.95
CA ARG A 66 -5.00 -31.13 -16.80
C ARG A 66 -6.18 -31.67 -15.99
N ASN A 67 -5.93 -32.14 -14.77
CA ASN A 67 -6.95 -32.66 -13.86
C ASN A 67 -7.49 -31.60 -12.88
N LEU A 68 -7.08 -30.34 -13.00
CA LEU A 68 -7.71 -29.27 -12.25
C LEU A 68 -9.10 -29.02 -12.84
N GLU A 69 -10.13 -29.35 -12.07
CA GLU A 69 -11.48 -28.93 -12.38
C GLU A 69 -11.53 -27.40 -12.41
N PHE A 70 -12.22 -26.86 -13.41
CA PHE A 70 -12.47 -25.43 -13.49
C PHE A 70 -13.15 -25.02 -12.19
N PHE A 71 -12.52 -24.12 -11.43
CA PHE A 71 -13.09 -23.66 -10.18
C PHE A 71 -14.50 -23.13 -10.49
N PRO A 72 -15.58 -23.75 -10.00
CA PRO A 72 -16.91 -23.22 -10.23
C PRO A 72 -16.93 -21.79 -9.69
N GLU A 73 -17.63 -20.90 -10.39
CA GLU A 73 -17.79 -19.50 -9.99
C GLU A 73 -18.03 -19.43 -8.47
N MET A 74 -17.19 -18.67 -7.76
CA MET A 74 -17.29 -18.58 -6.31
C MET A 74 -18.72 -18.23 -5.91
N GLU A 75 -19.34 -19.10 -5.11
CA GLU A 75 -20.69 -18.85 -4.62
C GLU A 75 -20.70 -17.59 -3.78
N LYS A 76 -21.63 -16.69 -4.12
CA LYS A 76 -21.90 -15.46 -3.40
C LYS A 76 -23.01 -15.71 -2.40
N GLU A 77 -22.93 -15.05 -1.25
CA GLU A 77 -23.98 -15.11 -0.24
C GLU A 77 -24.93 -13.93 -0.41
N PHE A 78 -26.24 -14.20 -0.41
CA PHE A 78 -27.29 -13.19 -0.54
C PHE A 78 -28.24 -13.28 0.66
N ASN A 79 -28.59 -12.13 1.23
CA ASN A 79 -29.75 -12.01 2.09
C ASN A 79 -30.98 -11.86 1.22
N TYR A 80 -32.03 -12.63 1.50
CA TYR A 80 -33.31 -12.50 0.83
C TYR A 80 -34.42 -12.18 1.82
N THR A 81 -35.40 -11.42 1.34
CA THR A 81 -36.73 -11.32 1.95
C THR A 81 -37.73 -11.67 0.86
N ALA A 82 -38.57 -12.67 1.13
CA ALA A 82 -39.56 -13.14 0.18
C ALA A 82 -40.84 -13.55 0.89
N ARG A 83 -41.96 -13.61 0.17
CA ARG A 83 -43.28 -13.93 0.69
C ARG A 83 -43.67 -15.35 0.30
N THR A 84 -44.05 -16.18 1.27
CA THR A 84 -44.62 -17.50 1.01
C THR A 84 -46.03 -17.39 0.42
N GLU A 85 -46.53 -18.47 -0.19
CA GLU A 85 -47.92 -18.56 -0.67
C GLU A 85 -48.95 -18.26 0.42
N SER A 86 -48.62 -18.52 1.69
CA SER A 86 -49.43 -18.18 2.87
C SER A 86 -49.45 -16.68 3.23
N GLY A 87 -48.75 -15.84 2.46
CA GLY A 87 -48.68 -14.40 2.67
C GLY A 87 -47.74 -13.96 3.79
N GLN A 88 -46.98 -14.88 4.39
CA GLN A 88 -45.99 -14.58 5.43
C GLN A 88 -44.65 -14.15 4.81
N GLU A 89 -44.03 -13.12 5.38
CA GLU A 89 -42.68 -12.71 5.00
C GLU A 89 -41.66 -13.63 5.67
N LYS A 90 -40.74 -14.14 4.86
CA LYS A 90 -39.64 -15.01 5.28
C LYS A 90 -38.33 -14.39 4.82
N SER A 91 -37.41 -14.22 5.75
CA SER A 91 -36.06 -13.73 5.48
C SER A 91 -35.02 -14.81 5.82
N GLY A 92 -33.94 -14.85 5.06
CA GLY A 92 -32.84 -15.79 5.28
C GLY A 92 -31.66 -15.53 4.34
N ASN A 93 -30.67 -16.43 4.40
CA ASN A 93 -29.47 -16.35 3.58
C ASN A 93 -29.50 -17.47 2.53
N ILE A 94 -28.98 -17.18 1.33
CA ILE A 94 -28.82 -18.15 0.26
C ILE A 94 -27.47 -17.98 -0.43
N SER A 95 -26.79 -19.10 -0.70
CA SER A 95 -25.55 -19.13 -1.48
C SER A 95 -25.89 -19.48 -2.93
N ALA A 96 -25.44 -18.64 -3.88
CA ALA A 96 -25.65 -18.88 -5.30
C ALA A 96 -24.53 -18.24 -6.14
N PRO A 97 -24.27 -18.72 -7.37
CA PRO A 97 -23.24 -18.13 -8.24
C PRO A 97 -23.57 -16.70 -8.70
N SER A 98 -24.87 -16.40 -8.85
CA SER A 98 -25.38 -15.10 -9.30
C SER A 98 -26.71 -14.78 -8.63
N SER A 99 -27.10 -13.50 -8.65
CA SER A 99 -28.42 -13.06 -8.17
C SER A 99 -29.55 -13.72 -8.96
N GLU A 100 -29.38 -13.91 -10.28
CA GLU A 100 -30.35 -14.59 -11.15
C GLU A 100 -30.58 -16.03 -10.70
N LYS A 101 -29.51 -16.79 -10.45
CA LYS A 101 -29.61 -18.15 -9.92
C LYS A 101 -30.22 -18.19 -8.51
N ALA A 102 -29.94 -17.19 -7.68
CA ALA A 102 -30.60 -17.09 -6.36
C ALA A 102 -32.11 -16.91 -6.51
N ILE A 103 -32.57 -16.09 -7.47
CA ILE A 103 -34.00 -15.91 -7.77
C ILE A 103 -34.61 -17.21 -8.29
N GLU A 104 -33.93 -17.93 -9.19
CA GLU A 104 -34.41 -19.23 -9.69
C GLU A 104 -34.59 -20.25 -8.55
N ILE A 105 -33.64 -20.33 -7.62
CA ILE A 105 -33.75 -21.23 -6.47
C ILE A 105 -34.90 -20.81 -5.55
N LEU A 106 -35.06 -19.51 -5.27
CA LEU A 106 -36.12 -19.01 -4.39
C LEU A 106 -37.51 -19.14 -5.03
N THR A 107 -37.63 -18.97 -6.34
CA THR A 107 -38.88 -19.20 -7.08
C THR A 107 -39.23 -20.69 -7.15
N ALA A 108 -38.24 -21.57 -7.30
CA ALA A 108 -38.45 -23.02 -7.20
C ALA A 108 -38.94 -23.47 -5.81
N LEU A 109 -38.74 -22.65 -4.78
CA LEU A 109 -39.25 -22.86 -3.42
C LEU A 109 -40.64 -22.23 -3.17
N ASN A 110 -41.34 -21.81 -4.24
CA ASN A 110 -42.65 -21.15 -4.19
C ASN A 110 -42.66 -19.84 -3.37
N LEU A 111 -41.56 -19.08 -3.42
CA LEU A 111 -41.46 -17.75 -2.81
C LEU A 111 -41.72 -16.66 -3.87
N SER A 112 -42.47 -15.63 -3.48
CA SER A 112 -42.90 -14.51 -4.34
C SER A 112 -42.47 -13.15 -3.75
N ASN A 113 -42.36 -12.10 -4.57
CA ASN A 113 -41.81 -10.78 -4.17
C ASN A 113 -40.43 -10.86 -3.52
N ILE A 114 -39.45 -11.35 -4.29
CA ILE A 114 -38.09 -11.59 -3.81
C ILE A 114 -37.27 -10.30 -3.88
N THR A 115 -36.77 -9.85 -2.73
CA THR A 115 -35.75 -8.80 -2.63
C THR A 115 -34.43 -9.47 -2.22
N LEU A 116 -33.36 -9.24 -2.97
CA LEU A 116 -32.04 -9.82 -2.73
C LEU A 116 -30.99 -8.74 -2.50
N GLU A 117 -30.17 -8.92 -1.47
CA GLU A 117 -29.02 -8.09 -1.16
C GLU A 117 -27.76 -8.96 -1.06
N GLU A 118 -26.73 -8.66 -1.86
CA GLU A 118 -25.45 -9.36 -1.83
C GLU A 118 -24.70 -9.04 -0.54
N ILE A 119 -24.34 -10.07 0.22
CA ILE A 119 -23.54 -9.95 1.43
C ILE A 119 -22.08 -9.80 1.00
N LYS A 120 -21.53 -8.59 1.14
CA LYS A 120 -20.10 -8.37 0.91
C LYS A 120 -19.31 -8.95 2.09
N ILE A 121 -18.80 -10.16 1.90
CA ILE A 121 -17.93 -10.83 2.87
C ILE A 121 -16.61 -10.05 2.93
N GLY A 122 -16.38 -9.34 4.04
CA GLY A 122 -15.16 -8.57 4.25
C GLY A 122 -15.37 -7.29 5.05
N ARG A 123 -14.28 -6.53 5.21
CA ARG A 123 -14.31 -5.25 5.91
C ARG A 123 -14.67 -4.16 4.90
N THR A 124 -15.72 -3.39 5.18
CA THR A 124 -16.06 -2.19 4.40
C THR A 124 -14.88 -1.20 4.36
N ASN A 125 -14.10 -1.14 5.44
CA ASN A 125 -12.83 -0.42 5.49
C ASN A 125 -11.71 -1.36 5.99
N PRO A 126 -10.70 -1.68 5.18
CA PRO A 126 -9.58 -2.55 5.57
C PRO A 126 -8.67 -1.94 6.65
N PHE A 127 -8.80 -0.65 6.96
CA PHE A 127 -7.97 0.07 7.93
C PHE A 127 -8.64 0.32 9.29
N SER A 128 -9.91 -0.03 9.47
CA SER A 128 -10.51 -0.05 10.81
C SER A 128 -9.73 -0.96 11.81
N PRO A 129 -9.66 -0.62 13.09
CA PRO A 129 -9.10 -1.53 14.08
C PRO A 129 -9.98 -2.79 14.24
N TYR A 130 -9.38 -3.93 14.58
CA TYR A 130 -10.11 -5.17 14.86
C TYR A 130 -10.85 -5.17 16.21
N TYR A 131 -10.57 -4.19 17.06
CA TYR A 131 -11.19 -4.06 18.38
C TYR A 131 -12.23 -2.94 18.37
N GLU A 132 -13.38 -3.18 19.02
CA GLU A 132 -14.38 -2.15 19.25
C GLU A 132 -13.84 -1.10 20.22
N ILE A 133 -13.71 0.14 19.76
CA ILE A 133 -13.51 1.28 20.66
C ILE A 133 -14.88 1.59 21.26
N LYS A 134 -15.19 0.98 22.41
CA LYS A 134 -16.39 1.35 23.16
C LYS A 134 -16.30 2.84 23.52
N PRO A 135 -17.26 3.68 23.12
CA PRO A 135 -17.24 5.09 23.51
C PRO A 135 -17.32 5.16 25.03
N SER A 136 -16.28 5.75 25.63
CA SER A 136 -16.21 6.02 27.07
C SER A 136 -17.45 6.83 27.45
N SER A 137 -18.33 6.26 28.27
CA SER A 137 -19.44 6.99 28.86
C SER A 137 -18.88 8.10 29.76
N SER A 138 -18.78 9.31 29.21
CA SER A 138 -18.53 10.50 30.02
C SER A 138 -19.74 10.66 30.93
N LYS A 139 -19.61 10.20 32.18
CA LYS A 139 -20.52 10.55 33.25
C LYS A 139 -20.45 12.06 33.43
N THR A 140 -21.36 12.79 32.80
CA THR A 140 -21.68 14.16 33.20
C THR A 140 -22.21 14.09 34.62
N LYS A 141 -21.36 14.40 35.60
CA LYS A 141 -21.79 14.62 36.98
C LYS A 141 -22.62 15.90 37.01
N LYS A 142 -23.83 15.76 37.57
CA LYS A 142 -24.75 16.74 38.18
C LYS A 142 -24.44 18.22 37.95
#